data_AF-A0A2V2X4F1-F1
#
_entry.id   AF-A0A2V2X4F1-F1
#
_cell.length_a   1.000
_cell.length_b   1.000
_cell.length_c   1.000
_cell.angle_alpha   90.00
_cell.angle_beta   90.00
_cell.angle_gamma   90.00
#
_symmetry.space_group_name_H-M   'P 1'
#
loop_
_entity.id
_entity.type
_entity.pdbx_description
1 polymer ?
#
loop_
_entity_poly.entity_id
_entity_poly.type
_entity_poly.pdbx_seq_one_letter_code
_entity_poly.pdbx_strand_id
1 'polypeptide(L)' 'MSSRQGGKQKPLKAPKKERLDDDEADIAFKQRMREQQRAEKEAIAKLKGGRK' A
#
# COMPACT_ATOMS: atom_id res chain seq x y z
N MET A 1 -26.70 36.10 -11.51
CA MET A 1 -26.21 35.55 -12.79
C MET A 1 -25.83 34.10 -12.60
N SER A 2 -26.44 33.25 -13.42
CA SER A 2 -26.32 31.80 -13.45
C SER A 2 -24.88 31.33 -13.71
N SER A 3 -24.61 30.12 -13.21
CA SER A 3 -23.66 29.13 -13.73
C SER A 3 -22.18 29.51 -13.83
N ARG A 4 -21.34 28.76 -13.07
CA ARG A 4 -20.03 28.24 -13.54
C ARG A 4 -19.29 27.28 -12.58
N GLN A 5 -19.86 26.84 -11.47
CA GLN A 5 -19.30 25.73 -10.65
C GLN A 5 -19.65 24.33 -11.21
N GLY A 6 -19.96 24.22 -12.51
CA GLY A 6 -20.44 22.98 -13.14
C GLY A 6 -19.47 22.35 -14.15
N GLY A 7 -18.20 22.75 -14.17
CA GLY A 7 -17.17 22.06 -14.96
C GLY A 7 -16.19 21.40 -14.01
N LYS A 8 -15.80 20.13 -14.27
CA LYS A 8 -14.63 19.49 -13.65
C LYS A 8 -13.52 20.54 -13.64
N GLN A 9 -13.29 21.18 -12.51
CA GLN A 9 -12.17 22.09 -12.40
C GLN A 9 -10.98 21.26 -12.79
N LYS A 10 -10.21 21.72 -13.80
CA LYS A 10 -8.90 21.11 -14.09
C LYS A 10 -8.27 20.89 -12.73
N PRO A 11 -7.88 19.67 -12.34
CA PRO A 11 -7.43 19.40 -10.98
C PRO A 11 -6.35 20.44 -10.68
N LEU A 12 -6.69 21.43 -9.84
CA LEU A 12 -5.94 22.69 -9.75
C LEU A 12 -4.52 22.44 -9.25
N LYS A 13 -4.32 21.23 -8.72
CA LYS A 13 -3.05 20.57 -8.49
C LYS A 13 -3.38 19.07 -8.52
N ALA A 14 -3.05 18.36 -9.60
CA ALA A 14 -2.94 16.91 -9.48
C ALA A 14 -2.01 16.65 -8.29
N PRO A 15 -2.29 15.67 -7.40
CA PRO A 15 -1.36 15.33 -6.35
C PRO A 15 -0.03 15.09 -7.04
N LYS A 16 0.98 15.91 -6.69
CA LYS A 16 2.33 15.63 -7.16
C LYS A 16 2.58 14.21 -6.70
N LYS A 17 2.68 13.30 -7.66
CA LYS A 17 3.15 11.94 -7.38
C LYS A 17 4.58 12.15 -6.95
N GLU A 18 4.77 12.39 -5.65
CA GLU A 18 6.07 12.33 -5.03
C GLU A 18 6.57 10.95 -5.37
N ARG A 19 7.62 10.92 -6.17
CA ARG A 19 8.33 9.68 -6.45
C ARG A 19 8.86 9.25 -5.09
N LEU A 20 8.20 8.23 -4.56
CA LEU A 20 8.69 7.53 -3.38
C LEU A 20 9.90 6.74 -3.90
N ASP A 21 11.05 7.39 -3.92
CA ASP A 21 12.32 6.75 -4.20
C ASP A 21 12.64 5.92 -2.95
N ASP A 22 12.17 4.67 -2.95
CA ASP A 22 12.47 3.72 -1.88
C ASP A 22 13.98 3.48 -1.88
N ASP A 23 14.66 3.86 -0.80
CA ASP A 23 16.09 3.61 -0.63
C ASP A 23 16.36 2.11 -0.39
N GLU A 24 17.61 1.68 -0.53
CA GLU A 24 18.02 0.27 -0.34
C GLU A 24 17.57 -0.31 1.03
N ALA A 25 17.53 0.54 2.06
CA ALA A 25 17.03 0.20 3.39
C ALA A 25 15.52 -0.12 3.39
N ASP A 26 14.71 0.62 2.62
CA ASP A 26 13.26 0.41 2.52
C ASP A 26 12.93 -0.87 1.77
N ILE A 27 13.71 -1.18 0.72
CA ILE A 27 13.58 -2.44 -0.01
C ILE A 27 13.91 -3.63 0.92
N ALA A 28 14.99 -3.54 1.68
CA ALA A 28 15.38 -4.57 2.64
C ALA A 28 14.30 -4.75 3.74
N PHE A 29 13.72 -3.66 4.25
CA PHE A 29 12.65 -3.73 5.23
C PHE A 29 11.37 -4.36 4.65
N LYS A 30 10.96 -3.97 3.44
CA LYS A 30 9.80 -4.55 2.74
C LYS A 30 10.00 -6.04 2.48
N GLN A 31 11.21 -6.49 2.15
CA GLN A 31 11.53 -7.91 1.98
C GLN A 31 11.40 -8.66 3.31
N ARG A 32 12.03 -8.17 4.39
CA ARG A 32 11.92 -8.76 5.73
C ARG A 32 10.48 -8.86 6.21
N MET A 33 9.68 -7.80 6.03
CA MET A 33 8.26 -7.80 6.41
C MET A 33 7.44 -8.84 5.63
N ARG A 34 7.71 -9.01 4.34
CA ARG A 34 7.03 -10.02 3.52
C ARG A 34 7.39 -11.44 3.97
N GLU A 35 8.63 -11.69 4.32
CA GLU A 35 9.08 -12.99 4.85
C GLU A 35 8.45 -13.30 6.19
N GLN A 36 8.43 -12.33 7.12
CA GLN A 36 7.77 -12.48 8.42
C GLN A 36 6.27 -12.77 8.27
N GLN A 37 5.57 -12.03 7.41
CA GLN A 37 4.14 -12.28 7.16
C GLN A 37 3.88 -13.65 6.53
N ARG A 38 4.79 -14.16 5.68
CA ARG A 38 4.67 -15.51 5.12
C ARG A 38 4.84 -16.57 6.21
N ALA A 39 5.87 -16.43 7.04
CA ALA A 39 6.12 -17.34 8.16
C ALA A 39 4.94 -17.35 9.15
N GLU A 40 4.38 -16.18 9.48
CA GLU A 40 3.20 -16.08 10.35
C GLU A 40 1.97 -16.74 9.73
N LYS A 41 1.72 -16.52 8.43
CA LYS A 41 0.58 -17.15 7.73
C LYS A 41 0.72 -18.65 7.69
N GLU A 42 1.91 -19.17 7.45
CA GLU A 42 2.18 -20.62 7.45
C GLU A 42 2.03 -21.21 8.86
N ALA A 43 2.53 -20.53 9.89
CA ALA A 43 2.36 -20.94 11.28
C ALA A 43 0.87 -20.97 11.65
N ILE A 44 0.11 -19.94 11.29
CA ILE A 44 -1.34 -19.86 11.51
C ILE A 44 -2.07 -20.96 10.73
N ALA A 45 -1.69 -21.22 9.48
CA ALA A 45 -2.29 -22.29 8.67
C ALA A 45 -2.05 -23.67 9.28
N LYS A 46 -0.82 -23.96 9.74
CA LYS A 46 -0.50 -25.17 10.49
C LYS A 46 -1.33 -25.29 11.78
N LEU A 47 -1.43 -24.21 12.55
CA LEU A 47 -2.20 -24.15 13.81
C LEU A 47 -3.71 -24.26 13.61
N LYS A 48 -4.23 -23.83 12.46
CA LYS A 48 -5.65 -23.97 12.09
C LYS A 48 -5.95 -25.37 11.55
N GLY A 49 -5.04 -25.95 10.77
CA GLY A 49 -5.17 -27.30 10.22
C GLY A 49 -5.06 -28.42 11.26
N GLY A 50 -4.29 -28.22 12.33
CA GLY A 50 -4.16 -29.18 13.44
C GLY A 50 -5.23 -29.05 14.54
N ARG A 51 -6.20 -28.14 14.39
CA ARG A 51 -7.28 -27.90 15.37
C ARG A 51 -8.65 -28.42 14.89
N LYS A 52 -8.65 -29.46 14.06
CA LYS A 52 -9.86 -30.17 13.63
C LYS A 52 -9.80 -31.62 14.09
#